data_AF-A0A0M3IV40-F1
#
_entry.id   AF-A0A0M3IV40-F1
#
_cell.length_a   1.000
_cell.length_b   1.000
_cell.length_c   1.000
_cell.angle_alpha   90.00
_cell.angle_beta   90.00
_cell.angle_gamma   90.00
#
_symmetry.space_group_name_H-M   'P 1'
#
loop_
_entity.id
_entity.type
_entity.pdbx_description
1 polymer ?
#
loop_
_entity_poly.entity_id
_entity_poly.type
_entity_poly.pdbx_seq_one_letter_code
_entity_poly.pdbx_strand_id
1 'polypeptide(L)'
;MEGEERSSASIRNYRSTPTIIGCTTIDLSTIDPSDDILLWTSIDAYDACANLGEILIGLRYLQAAERLTVTVHRAKDLKYVSIPG
;
A
#
# COMPACT_ATOMS: atom_id res chain seq x y z
N MET A 1 -31.96 45.42 8.45
CA MET A 1 -31.28 44.26 9.04
C MET A 1 -31.17 43.23 7.93
N GLU A 2 -29.95 42.88 7.54
CA GLU A 2 -29.52 41.52 7.21
C GLU A 2 -28.06 41.63 6.78
N GLY A 3 -27.19 41.17 7.68
CA GLY A 3 -25.74 41.20 7.53
C GLY A 3 -25.28 40.00 6.72
N GLU A 4 -24.43 40.26 5.75
CA GLU A 4 -23.76 39.25 4.94
C GLU A 4 -22.56 38.71 5.74
N GLU A 5 -22.77 37.63 6.50
CA GLU A 5 -21.71 36.92 7.20
C GLU A 5 -20.83 36.15 6.21
N ARG A 6 -19.72 36.76 5.83
CA ARG A 6 -18.62 36.09 5.11
C ARG A 6 -17.88 35.17 6.08
N SER A 7 -18.31 33.91 6.11
CA SER A 7 -17.62 32.84 6.84
C SER A 7 -16.21 32.64 6.29
N SER A 8 -15.21 32.91 7.12
CA SER A 8 -13.79 32.74 6.81
C SER A 8 -13.39 31.29 7.05
N ALA A 9 -13.07 30.56 5.98
CA ALA A 9 -12.60 29.18 6.07
C ALA A 9 -11.15 29.14 6.61
N SER A 10 -10.97 28.51 7.76
CA SER A 10 -9.67 28.29 8.42
C SER A 10 -8.95 27.13 7.74
N ILE A 11 -7.82 27.40 7.08
CA ILE A 11 -6.96 26.39 6.46
C ILE A 11 -6.17 25.69 7.57
N ARG A 12 -6.54 24.46 7.93
CA ARG A 12 -5.75 23.61 8.84
C ARG A 12 -4.86 22.67 8.04
N ASN A 13 -3.56 22.73 8.29
CA ASN A 13 -2.57 21.80 7.77
C ASN A 13 -2.75 20.42 8.42
N TYR A 14 -3.25 19.44 7.67
CA TYR A 14 -3.34 18.05 8.13
C TYR A 14 -2.09 17.27 7.74
N ARG A 15 -1.28 16.90 8.74
CA ARG A 15 -0.27 15.84 8.60
C ARG A 15 -0.97 14.51 8.91
N SER A 16 -1.30 13.72 7.89
CA SER A 16 -1.94 12.41 8.05
C SER A 16 -0.91 11.34 8.43
N THR A 17 -1.18 10.58 9.49
CA THR A 17 -0.41 9.38 9.85
C THR A 17 -0.80 8.21 8.94
N PRO A 18 0.15 7.38 8.49
CA PRO A 18 -0.15 6.25 7.61
C PRO A 18 -1.02 5.19 8.29
N THR A 19 -2.00 4.66 7.56
CA THR A 19 -2.90 3.56 8.00
C THR A 19 -2.48 2.25 7.32
N ILE A 20 -2.36 1.18 8.10
CA ILE A 20 -1.95 -0.15 7.62
C ILE A 20 -3.18 -0.88 7.07
N ILE A 21 -3.08 -1.37 5.82
CA ILE A 21 -4.17 -2.02 5.09
C ILE A 21 -4.15 -3.56 5.28
N GLY A 22 -2.97 -4.13 5.52
CA GLY A 22 -2.79 -5.56 5.75
C GLY A 22 -1.32 -5.96 5.78
N CYS A 23 -1.06 -7.25 6.01
CA CYS A 23 0.27 -7.82 6.04
C CYS A 23 0.32 -9.16 5.30
N THR A 24 1.51 -9.57 4.87
CA THR A 24 1.75 -10.90 4.33
C THR A 24 3.15 -11.31 4.76
N THR A 25 3.35 -12.60 5.04
CA THR A 25 4.66 -13.14 5.42
C THR A 25 5.11 -14.10 4.34
N ILE A 26 6.29 -13.85 3.77
CA ILE A 26 6.87 -14.70 2.74
C ILE A 26 8.03 -15.47 3.36
N ASP A 27 7.94 -16.80 3.38
CA ASP A 27 9.03 -17.67 3.82
C ASP A 27 10.03 -17.90 2.69
N LEU A 28 11.18 -17.24 2.80
CA LEU A 28 12.24 -17.30 1.80
C LEU A 28 12.95 -18.66 1.74
N SER A 29 12.83 -19.50 2.77
CA SER A 29 13.44 -20.84 2.76
C SER A 29 12.80 -21.77 1.71
N THR A 30 11.60 -21.44 1.28
CA THR A 30 10.82 -22.19 0.28
C THR A 30 11.04 -21.70 -1.15
N ILE A 31 11.85 -20.65 -1.33
CA ILE A 31 11.99 -19.93 -2.58
C ILE A 31 13.39 -20.16 -3.16
N ASP A 32 13.48 -20.63 -4.40
CA ASP A 32 14.75 -20.78 -5.13
C ASP A 32 15.15 -19.45 -5.80
N PRO A 33 16.23 -18.78 -5.34
CA PRO A 33 16.64 -17.47 -5.83
C PRO A 33 17.51 -17.51 -7.09
N SER A 34 17.68 -18.69 -7.71
CA SER A 34 18.60 -18.86 -8.84
C SER A 34 18.19 -18.06 -10.09
N ASP A 35 16.90 -17.74 -10.23
CA ASP A 35 16.32 -16.94 -11.33
C ASP A 35 15.39 -15.83 -10.80
N ASP A 36 14.89 -14.99 -11.70
CA ASP A 36 13.91 -13.93 -11.36
C ASP A 36 12.56 -14.55 -10.91
N ILE A 37 12.05 -14.09 -9.75
CA ILE A 37 10.85 -14.66 -9.12
C ILE A 37 9.71 -13.67 -9.15
N LEU A 38 8.59 -14.10 -9.74
CA LEU A 38 7.32 -13.36 -9.74
C LEU A 38 6.32 -14.13 -8.87
N LEU A 39 6.02 -13.60 -7.69
CA LEU A 39 5.12 -14.23 -6.72
C LEU A 39 3.86 -13.39 -6.54
N TRP A 40 2.70 -13.99 -6.83
CA TRP A 40 1.41 -13.49 -6.35
C TRP A 40 1.15 -14.03 -4.96
N THR A 41 0.92 -13.15 -3.98
CA THR A 41 0.60 -13.52 -2.61
C THR A 41 -0.61 -12.75 -2.10
N SER A 42 -1.41 -13.39 -1.24
CA SER A 42 -2.53 -12.75 -0.56
C SER A 42 -2.01 -11.86 0.58
N ILE A 43 -2.61 -10.67 0.69
CA ILE A 43 -2.41 -9.79 1.84
C ILE A 43 -3.54 -10.09 2.82
N ASP A 44 -3.18 -10.48 4.04
CA ASP A 44 -4.10 -10.68 5.13
C ASP A 44 -4.54 -9.31 5.65
N ALA A 45 -5.84 -9.04 5.58
CA ALA A 45 -6.42 -7.77 6.03
C ALA A 45 -6.26 -7.62 7.54
N TYR A 46 -5.79 -6.45 8.00
CA TYR A 46 -5.58 -6.18 9.44
C TYR A 46 -6.90 -6.09 10.21
N ASP A 47 -8.01 -5.78 9.52
CA ASP A 47 -9.36 -5.94 10.04
C ASP A 47 -10.34 -6.14 8.86
N ALA A 48 -11.07 -7.26 8.88
CA ALA A 48 -12.14 -7.67 7.97
C ALA A 48 -11.81 -7.90 6.47
N CYS A 49 -12.06 -9.14 6.05
CA CYS A 49 -11.98 -9.76 4.72
C CYS A 49 -12.70 -9.00 3.57
N ALA A 50 -12.21 -7.81 3.19
CA ALA A 50 -12.52 -7.23 1.90
C ALA A 50 -11.31 -7.43 0.98
N ASN A 51 -11.50 -8.04 -0.19
CA ASN A 51 -10.53 -7.89 -1.28
C ASN A 51 -10.45 -6.38 -1.60
N LEU A 52 -9.29 -5.76 -1.36
CA LEU A 52 -9.05 -4.32 -1.54
C LEU A 52 -8.31 -4.00 -2.85
N GLY A 53 -8.14 -4.99 -3.71
CA GLY A 53 -7.36 -4.92 -4.94
C GLY A 53 -6.02 -5.63 -4.82
N GLU A 54 -5.26 -5.60 -5.91
CA GLU A 54 -4.04 -6.38 -6.08
C GLU A 54 -2.88 -5.48 -6.53
N ILE A 55 -1.66 -5.78 -6.09
CA ILE A 55 -0.44 -5.05 -6.46
C ILE A 55 0.57 -6.04 -7.03
N LEU A 56 1.12 -5.72 -8.21
CA LEU A 56 2.22 -6.44 -8.82
C LEU A 56 3.54 -5.84 -8.33
N ILE A 57 4.34 -6.64 -7.63
CA ILE A 57 5.64 -6.26 -7.09
C ILE A 57 6.72 -7.20 -7.63
N GLY A 58 7.82 -6.63 -8.11
CA GLY A 58 9.02 -7.36 -8.50
C GLY A 58 10.04 -7.36 -7.37
N LEU A 59 10.65 -8.52 -7.11
CA LEU A 59 11.69 -8.69 -6.10
C LEU A 59 12.98 -9.11 -6.79
N ARG A 60 14.08 -8.44 -6.47
CA ARG A 60 15.41 -8.78 -6.98
C ARG A 60 16.43 -8.77 -5.86
N TYR A 61 17.00 -9.93 -5.56
CA TYR A 61 18.09 -10.04 -4.60
C TYR A 61 19.44 -10.10 -5.32
N LEU A 62 20.39 -9.28 -4.88
CA LEU A 62 21.77 -9.28 -5.35
C LEU A 62 22.68 -9.71 -4.20
N GLN A 63 23.06 -10.98 -4.18
CA GLN A 63 23.82 -11.59 -3.09
C GLN A 63 25.17 -10.91 -2.83
N ALA A 64 25.91 -10.56 -3.89
CA ALA A 64 27.22 -9.91 -3.78
C ALA A 64 27.19 -8.55 -3.04
N ALA A 65 26.02 -7.92 -2.97
CA ALA A 65 25.81 -6.66 -2.27
C ALA A 65 24.84 -6.79 -1.08
N GLU A 66 24.45 -8.03 -0.74
CA GLU A 66 23.42 -8.34 0.27
C GLU A 66 22.16 -7.47 0.12
N ARG A 67 21.77 -7.16 -1.13
CA ARG A 67 20.76 -6.13 -1.42
C ARG A 67 19.50 -6.73 -2.02
N LEU A 68 18.36 -6.51 -1.37
CA LEU A 68 17.03 -6.77 -1.92
C LEU A 68 16.44 -5.48 -2.52
N THR A 69 16.03 -5.53 -3.79
CA THR A 69 15.31 -4.46 -4.47
C THR A 69 13.85 -4.86 -4.65
N VAL A 70 12.94 -3.99 -4.20
CA VAL A 70 11.49 -4.17 -4.32
C VAL A 70 10.96 -3.12 -5.28
N THR A 71 10.34 -3.54 -6.39
CA THR A 71 9.81 -2.64 -7.42
C THR A 71 8.30 -2.77 -7.47
N VAL A 72 7.56 -1.69 -7.23
CA VAL A 72 6.10 -1.66 -7.39
C VAL A 72 5.77 -1.32 -8.84
N HIS A 73 5.22 -2.28 -9.59
CA HIS A 73 4.98 -2.10 -11.03
C HIS A 73 3.60 -1.51 -11.31
N ARG A 74 2.56 -2.18 -10.82
CA ARG A 74 1.16 -1.86 -11.13
C ARG A 74 0.26 -2.27 -9.98
N ALA A 75 -0.89 -1.62 -9.90
CA ALA A 75 -2.00 -2.06 -9.06
C ALA A 75 -3.27 -2.19 -9.92
N LYS A 76 -4.15 -3.12 -9.56
CA LYS A 76 -5.45 -3.32 -10.22
C LYS A 76 -6.55 -3.53 -9.19
N ASP A 77 -7.78 -3.18 -9.59
CA ASP A 77 -9.01 -3.40 -8.82
C ASP A 77 -8.96 -2.83 -7.38
N LEU A 78 -8.21 -1.74 -7.19
CA LEU A 78 -8.11 -1.07 -5.89
C LEU A 78 -9.46 -0.51 -5.47
N LYS A 79 -9.92 -0.90 -4.28
CA LYS A 79 -11.17 -0.36 -3.73
C LYS A 79 -10.96 1.07 -3.24
N TYR A 80 -11.85 1.94 -3.67
CA TYR A 80 -11.99 3.29 -3.14
C TYR A 80 -12.78 3.22 -1.82
N VAL A 81 -12.09 3.43 -0.69
CA VAL A 81 -12.70 3.31 0.66
C VAL A 81 -13.19 4.67 1.20
N SER A 82 -13.32 5.68 0.32
CA SER A 82 -13.53 7.12 0.59
C SER A 82 -12.25 7.95 0.77
N ILE A 83 -12.34 9.22 0.37
CA ILE A 83 -11.45 10.27 0.88
C ILE A 83 -12.15 10.76 2.16
N PRO A 84 -11.60 10.54 3.37
CA PRO A 84 -12.22 11.03 4.59
C PRO A 84 -12.26 12.56 4.55
N GLY A 85 -13.46 13.12 4.74
CA GLY A 85 -13.73 14.57 4.78
C GLY A 85 -13.24 15.23 6.06
#